data_AF-A0A2V7W7E1-F1
#
_entry.id   AF-A0A2V7W7E1-F1
#
_cell.length_a   1.000
_cell.length_b   1.000
_cell.length_c   1.000
_cell.angle_alpha   90.00
_cell.angle_beta   90.00
_cell.angle_gamma   90.00
#
_symmetry.space_group_name_H-M   'P 1'
#
loop_
_entity.id
_entity.type
_entity.pdbx_description
1 polymer ?
#
loop_
_entity_poly.entity_id
_entity_poly.type
_entity_poly.pdbx_seq_one_letter_code
_entity_poly.pdbx_strand_id
1 'polypeptide(L)'
;WHGLTLIAQGTKQLVAGLHRQGEEVESGYAIPFAHGILQSIQPAVRVSALQNRFRGPPQFVAPSVWWNWVKIDYGVRIGFARNLDVTIEETRHNIVAPRRLKLPETLVTLRVRYGA
;
A
#
# COMPACT_ATOMS: atom_id res chain seq x y z
N TRP A 1 -20.81 7.32 -11.72
CA TRP A 1 -19.63 6.64 -11.14
C TRP A 1 -18.32 7.22 -11.66
N HIS A 2 -18.21 8.55 -11.83
CA HIS A 2 -16.95 9.18 -12.24
C HIS A 2 -16.12 9.50 -11.00
N GLY A 3 -14.90 8.97 -10.91
CA GLY A 3 -13.96 9.24 -9.82
C GLY A 3 -13.64 8.05 -8.90
N LEU A 4 -14.44 6.98 -8.90
CA LEU A 4 -14.12 5.76 -8.16
C LEU A 4 -13.03 4.96 -8.91
N THR A 5 -11.98 4.60 -8.19
CA THR A 5 -10.96 3.64 -8.60
C THR A 5 -11.02 2.45 -7.68
N LEU A 6 -11.07 1.25 -8.24
CA LEU A 6 -10.94 -0.01 -7.52
C LEU A 6 -9.91 -0.87 -8.24
N ILE A 7 -8.90 -1.33 -7.52
CA ILE A 7 -7.87 -2.23 -8.03
C ILE A 7 -7.79 -3.42 -7.07
N ALA A 8 -7.76 -4.62 -7.62
CA ALA A 8 -7.52 -5.82 -6.84
C ALA A 8 -6.46 -6.66 -7.58
N GLN A 9 -5.49 -7.18 -6.83
CA GLN A 9 -4.47 -8.06 -7.35
C GLN A 9 -4.20 -9.20 -6.37
N GLY A 10 -3.86 -10.35 -6.93
CA GLY A 10 -3.54 -11.55 -6.17
C GLY A 10 -2.37 -12.27 -6.84
N THR A 11 -1.47 -12.79 -6.03
CA THR A 11 -0.34 -13.57 -6.49
C THR A 11 -0.18 -14.82 -5.65
N LYS A 12 0.13 -15.93 -6.32
CA LYS A 12 0.50 -17.18 -5.68
C LYS A 12 1.85 -17.59 -6.26
N GLN A 13 2.83 -17.71 -5.39
CA GLN A 13 4.21 -17.97 -5.77
C GLN A 13 4.70 -19.26 -5.11
N LEU A 14 5.52 -19.99 -5.86
CA LEU A 14 6.32 -21.10 -5.36
C LEU A 14 7.77 -20.64 -5.34
N VAL A 15 8.33 -20.39 -4.17
CA VAL A 15 9.71 -19.93 -4.01
C VAL A 15 10.49 -21.06 -3.36
N ALA A 16 11.43 -21.68 -4.10
CA ALA A 16 12.21 -22.83 -3.63
C ALA A 16 11.35 -23.98 -3.06
N GLY A 17 10.19 -24.27 -3.68
CA GLY A 17 9.24 -25.29 -3.22
C GLY A 17 8.31 -24.84 -2.08
N LEU A 18 8.44 -23.60 -1.61
CA LEU A 18 7.63 -23.05 -0.53
C LEU A 18 6.50 -22.17 -1.07
N HIS A 19 5.29 -22.38 -0.56
CA HIS A 19 4.11 -21.64 -1.01
C HIS A 19 3.96 -20.29 -0.30
N ARG A 20 3.84 -19.23 -1.10
CA ARG A 20 3.54 -17.87 -0.66
C ARG A 20 2.35 -17.32 -1.43
N GLN A 21 1.45 -16.63 -0.74
CA GLN A 21 0.31 -15.96 -1.33
C GLN A 21 0.31 -14.50 -0.89
N GLY A 22 0.09 -13.59 -1.84
CA GLY A 22 -0.11 -12.18 -1.60
C GLY A 22 -1.42 -11.72 -2.23
N GLU A 23 -2.13 -10.84 -1.55
CA GLU A 23 -3.35 -10.22 -2.04
C GLU A 23 -3.34 -8.74 -1.70
N GLU A 24 -3.88 -7.92 -2.58
CA GLU A 24 -3.97 -6.49 -2.39
C GLU A 24 -5.25 -5.96 -3.02
N VAL A 25 -5.93 -5.09 -2.28
CA VAL A 25 -7.12 -4.38 -2.74
C VAL A 25 -6.93 -2.90 -2.42
N GLU A 26 -7.04 -2.07 -3.44
CA GLU A 26 -7.02 -0.62 -3.35
C GLU A 26 -8.36 -0.04 -3.79
N SER A 27 -8.84 0.94 -3.06
CA SER A 27 -9.99 1.75 -3.44
C SER A 27 -9.68 3.22 -3.21
N GLY A 28 -10.14 4.07 -4.11
CA GLY A 28 -9.99 5.52 -3.97
C GLY A 28 -11.08 6.26 -4.70
N TYR A 29 -11.33 7.49 -4.30
CA TYR A 29 -12.38 8.32 -4.90
C TYR A 29 -11.87 9.71 -5.19
N ALA A 30 -11.75 10.07 -6.46
CA ALA A 30 -11.28 11.37 -6.90
C ALA A 30 -12.41 12.40 -6.89
N ILE A 31 -12.18 13.50 -6.17
CA ILE A 31 -13.04 14.67 -6.12
C ILE A 31 -12.34 15.78 -6.93
N PRO A 32 -12.77 16.05 -8.17
CA PRO A 32 -12.19 17.11 -8.98
C PRO A 32 -12.70 18.48 -8.55
N PHE A 33 -11.85 19.49 -8.69
CA PHE A 33 -12.21 20.90 -8.50
C PHE A 33 -12.05 21.62 -9.83
N ALA A 34 -13.04 22.44 -10.19
CA ALA A 34 -13.10 23.06 -11.51
C ALA A 34 -12.08 24.20 -11.72
N HIS A 35 -11.63 24.87 -10.65
CA HIS A 35 -10.80 26.06 -10.75
C HIS A 35 -9.82 26.18 -9.57
N GLY A 36 -8.65 26.77 -9.83
CA GLY A 36 -7.68 27.14 -8.80
C GLY A 36 -6.42 26.28 -8.78
N ILE A 37 -5.58 26.50 -7.76
CA ILE A 37 -4.31 25.78 -7.58
C ILE A 37 -4.58 24.34 -7.13
N LEU A 38 -5.65 24.10 -6.38
CA LEU A 38 -6.13 22.78 -6.01
C LEU A 38 -7.01 22.22 -7.13
N GLN A 39 -6.64 21.09 -7.69
CA GLN A 39 -7.31 20.48 -8.86
C GLN A 39 -8.05 19.19 -8.49
N SER A 40 -7.54 18.43 -7.52
CA SER A 40 -8.25 17.25 -7.03
C SER A 40 -7.83 16.86 -5.62
N ILE A 41 -8.74 16.19 -4.92
CA ILE A 41 -8.44 15.43 -3.71
C ILE A 41 -8.92 14.00 -3.94
N GLN A 42 -8.06 13.03 -3.67
CA GLN A 42 -8.35 11.61 -3.80
C GLN A 42 -7.93 10.88 -2.52
N PRO A 43 -8.84 10.69 -1.55
CA PRO A 43 -8.64 9.69 -0.52
C PRO A 43 -8.52 8.30 -1.16
N ALA A 44 -7.61 7.50 -0.62
CA ALA A 44 -7.41 6.12 -1.02
C ALA A 44 -7.13 5.25 0.21
N VAL A 45 -7.59 4.00 0.16
CA VAL A 45 -7.25 2.96 1.12
C VAL A 45 -6.75 1.75 0.35
N ARG A 46 -5.69 1.13 0.86
CA ARG A 46 -5.13 -0.10 0.32
C ARG A 46 -4.92 -1.09 1.44
N VAL A 47 -5.47 -2.29 1.25
CA VAL A 47 -5.26 -3.43 2.15
C VAL A 47 -4.40 -4.43 1.40
N SER A 48 -3.23 -4.74 1.94
CA SER A 48 -2.31 -5.74 1.41
C SER A 48 -2.11 -6.83 2.47
N ALA A 49 -2.17 -8.09 2.08
CA ALA A 49 -1.91 -9.21 2.96
C ALA A 49 -0.92 -10.19 2.34
N LEU A 50 -0.12 -10.79 3.21
CA LEU A 50 0.83 -11.82 2.84
C LEU A 50 0.70 -13.03 3.76
N GLN A 51 0.50 -14.18 3.12
CA GLN A 51 0.32 -15.47 3.76
C GLN A 51 1.42 -16.42 3.29
N ASN A 52 2.33 -16.75 4.19
CA ASN A 52 3.37 -17.74 4.00
C ASN A 52 2.89 -19.08 4.57
N ARG A 53 3.01 -20.17 3.79
CA ARG A 53 2.65 -21.53 4.24
C ARG A 53 3.87 -22.36 4.65
N PHE A 54 4.96 -21.70 4.99
CA PHE A 54 6.22 -22.31 5.40
C PHE A 54 6.75 -21.63 6.66
N ARG A 55 7.59 -22.35 7.41
CA ARG A 55 8.35 -21.81 8.54
C ARG A 55 9.76 -22.35 8.42
N GLY A 56 10.76 -21.48 8.54
CA GLY A 56 12.15 -21.91 8.61
C GLY A 56 12.61 -22.20 10.03
N PRO A 57 13.83 -22.73 10.19
CA PRO A 57 14.42 -23.00 11.50
C PRO A 57 14.61 -21.70 12.30
N PRO A 58 14.49 -21.71 13.64
CA PRO A 58 14.62 -20.49 14.46
C PRO A 58 15.93 -19.71 14.28
N GLN A 59 16.98 -20.38 13.79
CA GLN A 59 18.34 -19.86 13.58
C GLN A 59 18.53 -19.20 12.20
N PHE A 60 17.50 -19.16 11.36
CA PHE A 60 17.60 -18.53 10.05
C PHE A 60 17.91 -17.03 10.19
N VAL A 61 18.71 -16.50 9.28
CA VAL A 61 19.25 -15.13 9.34
C VAL A 61 18.15 -14.06 9.31
N ALA A 62 17.02 -14.34 8.64
CA ALA A 62 15.90 -13.41 8.51
C ALA A 62 14.56 -14.10 8.81
N PRO A 63 14.22 -14.36 10.09
CA PRO A 63 13.02 -15.10 10.46
C PRO A 63 11.72 -14.36 10.08
N SER A 64 11.81 -13.06 9.80
CA SER A 64 10.69 -12.24 9.32
C SER A 64 10.18 -12.64 7.93
N VAL A 65 10.99 -13.33 7.12
CA VAL A 65 10.64 -13.71 5.74
C VAL A 65 9.40 -14.60 5.67
N TRP A 66 9.15 -15.41 6.70
CA TRP A 66 7.99 -16.30 6.77
C TRP A 66 6.87 -15.79 7.67
N TRP A 67 6.94 -14.57 8.20
CA TRP A 67 5.85 -14.03 9.01
C TRP A 67 4.69 -13.62 8.12
N ASN A 68 3.50 -14.01 8.52
CA ASN A 68 2.28 -13.51 7.90
C ASN A 68 2.06 -12.07 8.35
N TRP A 69 1.55 -11.25 7.45
CA TRP A 69 1.23 -9.88 7.79
C TRP A 69 0.04 -9.36 7.00
N VAL A 70 -0.62 -8.37 7.59
CA VAL A 70 -1.62 -7.53 6.95
C VAL A 70 -1.16 -6.09 7.12
N LYS A 71 -1.24 -5.32 6.04
CA LYS A 71 -0.88 -3.92 5.97
C LYS A 71 -2.10 -3.14 5.47
N ILE A 72 -2.41 -2.06 6.17
CA ILE A 72 -3.46 -1.13 5.76
C ILE A 72 -2.80 0.21 5.55
N ASP A 73 -2.76 0.66 4.31
CA ASP A 73 -2.33 2.00 3.93
C ASP A 73 -3.59 2.87 3.75
N TYR A 74 -3.66 3.99 4.45
CA TYR A 74 -4.66 5.02 4.22
C TYR A 74 -3.94 6.31 3.85
N GLY A 75 -4.40 6.94 2.78
CA GLY A 75 -3.74 8.11 2.27
C GLY A 75 -4.65 9.05 1.52
N VAL A 76 -4.11 10.23 1.24
CA VAL A 76 -4.75 11.24 0.42
C VAL A 76 -3.76 11.71 -0.63
N ARG A 77 -4.20 11.71 -1.89
CA ARG A 77 -3.52 12.38 -2.98
C ARG A 77 -4.19 13.72 -3.25
N ILE A 78 -3.39 14.77 -3.25
CA ILE A 78 -3.79 16.13 -3.54
C ILE A 78 -3.16 16.52 -4.86
N GLY A 79 -3.98 16.68 -5.88
CA GLY A 79 -3.55 17.15 -7.19
C GLY A 79 -3.61 18.66 -7.25
N PHE A 80 -2.52 19.27 -7.69
CA PHE A 80 -2.38 20.71 -7.89
C PHE A 80 -2.25 21.05 -9.38
N ALA A 81 -2.46 22.33 -9.71
CA ALA A 81 -2.19 22.85 -11.04
C ALA A 81 -0.73 22.59 -11.46
N ARG A 82 -0.48 22.56 -12.77
CA ARG A 82 0.86 22.34 -13.36
C ARG A 82 1.44 20.93 -13.11
N ASN A 83 0.58 19.92 -13.11
CA ASN A 83 0.96 18.50 -13.04
C ASN A 83 1.77 18.12 -11.79
N LEU A 84 1.45 18.74 -10.65
CA LEU A 84 2.06 18.50 -9.36
C LEU A 84 1.07 17.76 -8.46
N ASP A 85 1.47 16.60 -7.92
CA ASP A 85 0.66 15.85 -6.96
C ASP A 85 1.45 15.63 -5.67
N VAL A 86 0.81 15.83 -4.52
CA VAL A 86 1.33 15.42 -3.20
C VAL A 86 0.49 14.26 -2.70
N THR A 87 1.12 13.17 -2.30
CA THR A 87 0.45 12.03 -1.67
C THR A 87 0.99 11.87 -0.25
N ILE A 88 0.09 11.78 0.72
CA ILE A 88 0.43 11.50 2.12
C ILE A 88 -0.24 10.17 2.47
N GLU A 89 0.54 9.21 2.92
CA GLU A 89 0.10 7.87 3.29
C GLU A 89 0.55 7.56 4.71
N GLU A 90 -0.33 6.96 5.50
CA GLU A 90 0.00 6.38 6.79
C GLU A 90 -0.36 4.90 6.77
N THR A 91 0.53 4.10 7.31
CA THR A 91 0.47 2.65 7.23
C THR A 91 0.41 2.02 8.60
N ARG A 92 -0.53 1.09 8.76
CA ARG A 92 -0.62 0.20 9.92
C ARG A 92 -0.23 -1.22 9.54
N HIS A 93 0.77 -1.71 10.24
CA HIS A 93 1.25 -3.08 10.12
C HIS A 93 0.67 -3.97 11.22
N ASN A 94 0.09 -5.10 10.83
CA ASN A 94 -0.25 -6.21 11.70
C ASN A 94 0.55 -7.44 11.29
N ILE A 95 1.58 -7.77 12.06
CA ILE A 95 2.55 -8.82 11.73
C ILE A 95 2.46 -9.94 12.77
N VAL A 96 2.32 -11.18 12.30
CA VAL A 96 2.34 -12.38 13.13
C VAL A 96 3.80 -12.72 13.47
N ALA A 97 4.36 -11.98 14.42
CA ALA A 97 5.71 -12.16 14.93
C ALA A 97 5.70 -12.71 16.38
N PRO A 98 6.81 -13.30 16.88
CA PRO A 98 6.91 -13.79 18.27
C PRO A 98 6.69 -12.71 19.34
N ARG A 99 6.87 -11.44 18.98
CA ARG A 99 6.58 -10.28 19.81
C ARG A 99 5.68 -9.33 19.04
N ARG A 100 4.84 -8.57 19.76
CA ARG A 100 4.01 -7.54 19.14
C ARG A 100 4.90 -6.40 18.65
N LEU A 101 4.91 -6.18 17.34
CA LEU A 101 5.62 -5.07 16.71
C LEU A 101 4.64 -3.91 16.46
N LYS A 102 5.06 -2.69 16.80
CA LYS A 102 4.36 -1.45 16.40
C LYS A 102 5.29 -0.71 15.45
N LEU A 103 4.93 -0.71 14.16
CA LEU A 103 5.70 -0.09 13.10
C LEU A 103 4.81 0.93 12.39
N PRO A 104 4.60 2.12 12.99
CA PRO A 104 3.94 3.21 12.28
C PRO A 104 4.87 3.67 11.17
N GLU A 105 4.32 3.86 9.98
CA GLU A 105 5.04 4.37 8.84
C GLU A 105 4.20 5.46 8.19
N THR A 106 4.86 6.56 7.83
CA THR A 106 4.24 7.68 7.12
C THR A 106 5.12 7.98 5.92
N LEU A 107 4.50 7.98 4.74
CA LEU A 107 5.16 8.28 3.47
C LEU A 107 4.56 9.54 2.89
N VAL A 108 5.43 10.47 2.49
CA VAL A 108 5.03 11.67 1.74
C VAL A 108 5.71 11.61 0.39
N THR A 109 4.93 11.59 -0.67
CA THR A 109 5.41 11.54 -2.05
C THR A 109 5.05 12.83 -2.77
N LEU A 110 6.05 13.52 -3.29
CA LEU A 110 5.87 14.60 -4.27
C LEU A 110 6.07 14.04 -5.68
N ARG A 111 5.08 14.21 -6.54
CA ARG A 111 5.14 13.80 -7.95
C ARG A 111 5.02 15.03 -8.83
N VAL A 112 5.98 15.19 -9.74
CA VAL A 112 5.98 16.24 -10.75
C VAL A 112 5.98 15.58 -12.12
N ARG A 113 5.02 15.91 -12.99
CA ARG A 113 5.05 15.44 -14.40
C ARG A 113 5.46 16.60 -15.29
N TYR A 114 6.55 16.41 -16.02
CA TYR A 114 7.08 17.40 -16.97
C TYR A 114 7.01 16.85 -18.39
N GLY A 115 6.52 17.66 -19.34
CA GLY A 115 6.43 17.31 -20.76
C GLY A 115 5.14 16.59 -21.19
N ALA A 116 3.98 17.21 -20.98
CA ALA A 116 2.72 16.80 -21.63
C ALA A 116 2.53 17.55 -22.95
#